data_AF-A0A2M9C294-F1
#
_entry.id   AF-A0A2M9C294-F1
#
_cell.length_a   1.000
_cell.length_b   1.000
_cell.length_c   1.000
_cell.angle_alpha   90.00
_cell.angle_beta   90.00
_cell.angle_gamma   90.00
#
_symmetry.space_group_name_H-M   'P 1'
#
loop_
_entity.id
_entity.type
_entity.pdbx_description
1 polymer ?
#
loop_
_entity_poly.entity_id
_entity_poly.type
_entity_poly.pdbx_seq_one_letter_code
_entity_poly.pdbx_strand_id
1 'polypeptide(L)'
;MESDFDKFIEDIENSRQKFWNEKYPKMSLEEKKRYWLASTHKGMRTQGEAFGDEYSEFSKEWYEFAKEHEPNFDEIFDYVTQNLGFKFDWEEYNKRIKK
;
A
#
# COMPACT_ATOMS: atom_id res chain seq x y z
N MET A 1 -27.50 10.89 19.16
CA MET A 1 -27.61 9.44 18.91
C MET A 1 -26.64 9.18 17.79
N GLU A 2 -25.53 8.50 18.08
CA GLU A 2 -24.49 8.19 17.08
C GLU A 2 -25.10 7.28 16.02
N SER A 3 -24.86 7.56 14.75
CA SER A 3 -25.46 6.77 13.68
C SER A 3 -24.69 5.46 13.50
N ASP A 4 -25.36 4.43 12.98
CA ASP A 4 -24.71 3.17 12.64
C ASP A 4 -23.58 3.37 11.61
N PHE A 5 -23.63 4.45 10.82
CA PHE A 5 -22.59 4.83 9.88
C PHE A 5 -21.35 5.39 10.60
N ASP A 6 -21.53 6.26 11.60
CA ASP A 6 -20.42 6.83 12.38
C ASP A 6 -19.63 5.72 13.10
N LYS A 7 -20.36 4.79 13.72
CA LYS A 7 -19.78 3.62 14.38
C LYS A 7 -19.00 2.71 13.42
N PHE A 8 -19.50 2.52 12.20
CA PHE A 8 -18.82 1.74 11.18
C PHE A 8 -17.49 2.36 10.73
N ILE A 9 -17.45 3.69 10.57
CA ILE A 9 -16.21 4.41 10.25
C ILE A 9 -15.20 4.29 11.39
N GLU A 10 -15.65 4.48 12.64
CA GLU A 10 -14.79 4.34 13.82
C GLU A 10 -14.17 2.93 13.90
N ASP A 11 -14.95 1.88 13.65
CA ASP A 11 -14.45 0.50 13.63
C ASP A 11 -13.37 0.26 12.56
N ILE A 12 -13.52 0.87 11.37
CA ILE A 12 -12.51 0.81 10.30
C ILE A 12 -11.23 1.51 10.72
N GLU A 13 -11.34 2.73 11.25
CA GLU A 13 -10.19 3.51 11.69
C GLU A 13 -9.42 2.80 12.81
N ASN A 14 -10.13 2.30 13.82
CA ASN A 14 -9.58 1.51 14.91
C ASN A 14 -8.85 0.25 14.39
N SER A 15 -9.44 -0.45 13.41
CA SER A 15 -8.82 -1.62 12.80
C SER A 15 -7.54 -1.29 12.04
N ARG A 16 -7.53 -0.19 11.27
CA ARG A 16 -6.32 0.28 10.55
C ARG A 16 -5.23 0.71 11.52
N GLN A 17 -5.57 1.50 12.55
CA GLN A 17 -4.61 1.92 13.57
C GLN A 17 -4.02 0.71 14.29
N LYS A 18 -4.85 -0.25 14.69
CA LYS A 18 -4.38 -1.48 15.34
C LYS A 18 -3.47 -2.30 14.43
N PHE A 19 -3.76 -2.35 13.13
CA PHE A 19 -2.89 -3.03 12.18
C PHE A 19 -1.50 -2.38 12.16
N TRP A 20 -1.44 -1.08 11.91
CA TRP A 20 -0.17 -0.36 11.74
C TRP A 20 0.64 -0.21 13.03
N ASN A 21 -0.02 -0.03 14.18
CA ASN A 21 0.65 0.22 15.45
C ASN A 21 1.00 -1.07 16.21
N GLU A 22 0.27 -2.16 16.02
CA GLU A 22 0.47 -3.39 16.80
C GLU A 22 0.85 -4.61 15.97
N LYS A 23 0.22 -4.82 14.81
CA LYS A 23 0.40 -6.06 14.02
C LYS A 23 1.59 -5.95 13.09
N TYR A 24 1.62 -4.91 12.25
CA TYR A 24 2.64 -4.69 11.25
C TYR A 24 4.07 -4.63 11.83
N PRO A 25 4.33 -3.95 12.98
CA PRO A 25 5.67 -3.88 13.54
C PRO A 25 6.20 -5.23 14.05
N LYS A 26 5.30 -6.19 14.32
CA LYS A 26 5.64 -7.55 14.79
C LYS A 26 5.85 -8.52 13.62
N MET A 27 5.56 -8.11 12.39
CA MET A 27 5.78 -8.94 11.22
C MET A 27 7.28 -9.09 10.92
N SER A 28 7.67 -10.30 10.55
CA SER A 28 8.97 -10.57 9.95
C SER A 28 9.13 -9.86 8.61
N LEU A 29 10.38 -9.73 8.13
CA LEU A 29 10.67 -9.14 6.82
C LEU A 29 9.90 -9.85 5.69
N GLU A 30 9.82 -11.19 5.73
CA GLU A 30 9.12 -11.97 4.71
C GLU A 30 7.60 -11.74 4.75
N GLU A 31 7.01 -11.58 5.93
CA GLU A 31 5.60 -11.22 6.05
C GLU A 31 5.33 -9.81 5.53
N LYS A 32 6.22 -8.85 5.79
CA LYS A 32 6.12 -7.49 5.26
C LYS A 32 6.22 -7.44 3.74
N LYS A 33 7.16 -8.19 3.15
CA LYS A 33 7.27 -8.37 1.69
C LYS A 33 5.98 -8.92 1.10
N ARG A 34 5.41 -9.98 1.70
CA ARG A 34 4.14 -10.57 1.25
C ARG A 34 2.97 -9.59 1.38
N TYR A 35 2.91 -8.84 2.48
CA TYR A 35 1.91 -7.81 2.69
C TYR A 35 1.95 -6.76 1.57
N TRP A 36 3.13 -6.17 1.33
CA TRP A 36 3.27 -5.13 0.32
C TRP A 36 3.03 -5.66 -1.09
N LEU A 37 3.50 -6.87 -1.41
CA LEU A 37 3.21 -7.51 -2.69
C LEU A 37 1.71 -7.69 -2.93
N ALA A 38 0.99 -8.22 -1.93
CA ALA A 38 -0.46 -8.39 -2.02
C ALA A 38 -1.20 -7.05 -2.10
N SER A 39 -0.76 -6.05 -1.32
CA SER A 39 -1.34 -4.71 -1.29
C SER A 39 -1.17 -4.02 -2.64
N THR A 40 0.04 -4.02 -3.20
CA THR A 40 0.35 -3.39 -4.50
C THR A 40 -0.41 -4.08 -5.62
N HIS A 41 -0.44 -5.41 -5.67
CA HIS A 41 -1.25 -6.15 -6.65
C HIS A 41 -2.72 -5.76 -6.60
N LYS A 42 -3.29 -5.70 -5.39
CA LYS A 42 -4.69 -5.34 -5.21
C LYS A 42 -4.94 -3.90 -5.66
N GLY A 43 -4.11 -2.96 -5.24
CA GLY A 43 -4.20 -1.55 -5.60
C GLY A 43 -4.15 -1.35 -7.11
N MET A 44 -3.07 -1.82 -7.76
CA MET A 44 -2.89 -1.71 -9.21
C MET A 44 -4.08 -2.30 -9.98
N ARG A 45 -4.57 -3.47 -9.58
CA ARG A 45 -5.74 -4.08 -10.21
C ARG A 45 -7.01 -3.23 -10.02
N THR A 46 -7.31 -2.81 -8.79
CA THR A 46 -8.51 -2.01 -8.51
C THR A 46 -8.50 -0.70 -9.29
N GLN A 47 -7.35 -0.05 -9.36
CA GLN A 47 -7.18 1.21 -10.10
C GLN A 47 -7.21 1.01 -11.62
N GLY A 48 -6.61 -0.08 -12.12
CA GLY A 48 -6.74 -0.50 -13.51
C GLY A 48 -8.19 -0.78 -13.91
N GLU A 49 -8.96 -1.46 -13.06
CA GLU A 49 -10.39 -1.73 -13.28
C GLU A 49 -11.25 -0.46 -13.22
N ALA A 50 -10.95 0.46 -12.30
CA ALA A 50 -11.74 1.68 -12.09
C ALA A 50 -11.43 2.81 -13.10
N PHE A 51 -10.16 2.98 -13.47
CA PHE A 51 -9.68 4.13 -14.23
C PHE A 51 -8.96 3.76 -15.53
N GLY A 52 -8.73 2.48 -15.80
CA GLY A 52 -7.91 2.03 -16.93
C GLY A 52 -6.42 2.35 -16.76
N ASP A 53 -5.99 2.68 -15.54
CA ASP A 53 -4.62 3.08 -15.20
C ASP A 53 -4.17 2.41 -13.90
N GLU A 54 -3.43 1.31 -14.03
CA GLU A 54 -2.90 0.54 -12.89
C GLU A 54 -1.92 1.37 -12.04
N TYR A 55 -1.21 2.32 -12.64
CA TYR A 55 -0.24 3.17 -11.93
C TYR A 55 -0.90 4.30 -11.17
N SER A 56 -2.20 4.51 -11.31
CA SER A 56 -2.95 5.48 -10.51
C SER A 56 -3.10 5.07 -9.02
N GLU A 57 -2.72 3.84 -8.67
CA GLU A 57 -2.49 3.43 -7.27
C GLU A 57 -1.36 4.23 -6.61
N PHE A 58 -0.36 4.63 -7.41
CA PHE A 58 0.82 5.30 -6.89
C PHE A 58 0.63 6.81 -6.89
N SER A 59 1.01 7.43 -5.78
CA SER A 59 1.06 8.86 -5.59
C SER A 59 2.17 9.22 -4.61
N LYS A 60 2.49 10.51 -4.53
CA LYS A 60 3.45 11.00 -3.53
C LYS A 60 2.96 10.67 -2.11
N GLU A 61 1.68 10.87 -1.84
CA GLU A 61 1.06 10.63 -0.54
C GLU A 61 1.10 9.15 -0.15
N TRP A 62 0.87 8.24 -1.11
CA TRP A 62 1.00 6.80 -0.89
C TRP A 62 2.44 6.41 -0.53
N TYR A 63 3.43 6.98 -1.23
CA TYR A 63 4.83 6.69 -0.98
C TYR A 63 5.30 7.22 0.38
N GLU A 64 4.89 8.44 0.74
CA GLU A 64 5.17 9.02 2.06
C GLU A 64 4.55 8.17 3.17
N PHE A 65 3.30 7.75 3.01
CA PHE A 65 2.63 6.83 3.94
C PHE A 65 3.38 5.49 4.08
N ALA A 66 3.84 4.92 2.96
CA ALA A 66 4.60 3.67 2.97
C ALA A 66 5.93 3.82 3.72
N LYS A 67 6.65 4.92 3.49
CA LYS A 67 7.93 5.22 4.17
C LYS A 67 7.76 5.56 5.65
N GLU A 68 6.65 6.15 6.05
CA GLU A 68 6.31 6.40 7.45
C GLU A 68 6.17 5.09 8.24
N HIS A 69 5.49 4.09 7.64
CA HIS A 69 5.21 2.80 8.29
C HIS A 69 6.33 1.77 8.10
N GLU A 70 7.14 1.92 7.06
CA GLU A 70 8.26 1.04 6.75
C GLU A 70 9.46 1.86 6.25
N PRO A 71 10.40 2.24 7.13
CA PRO A 71 11.56 3.04 6.75
C PRO A 71 12.40 2.41 5.63
N ASN A 72 12.47 1.07 5.57
CA ASN A 72 13.19 0.31 4.55
C ASN A 72 12.29 -0.05 3.35
N PHE A 73 11.20 0.70 3.14
CA PHE A 73 10.22 0.38 2.11
C PHE A 73 10.82 0.23 0.72
N ASP A 74 11.81 1.05 0.33
CA ASP A 74 12.42 0.97 -1.00
C ASP A 74 13.04 -0.42 -1.27
N GLU A 75 13.68 -1.03 -0.27
CA GLU A 75 14.26 -2.38 -0.38
C GLU A 75 13.18 -3.46 -0.50
N ILE A 76 12.10 -3.31 0.27
CA ILE A 76 10.95 -4.21 0.17
C ILE A 76 10.26 -4.03 -1.18
N PHE A 77 10.15 -2.80 -1.68
CA PHE A 77 9.44 -2.49 -2.89
C PHE A 77 10.19 -2.95 -4.14
N ASP A 78 11.52 -2.94 -4.13
CA ASP A 78 12.31 -3.63 -5.18
C ASP A 78 11.94 -5.12 -5.27
N TYR A 79 11.85 -5.82 -4.13
CA TYR A 79 11.36 -7.19 -4.10
C TYR A 79 9.92 -7.29 -4.64
N VAL A 80 9.02 -6.39 -4.24
CA VAL A 80 7.62 -6.40 -4.68
C VAL A 80 7.54 -6.29 -6.20
N THR A 81 8.19 -5.28 -6.79
CA THR A 81 8.11 -5.01 -8.24
C THR A 81 8.65 -6.17 -9.08
N GLN A 82 9.67 -6.87 -8.59
CA GLN A 82 10.21 -8.08 -9.23
C GLN A 82 9.26 -9.29 -9.17
N ASN A 83 8.31 -9.30 -8.24
CA ASN A 83 7.39 -10.40 -7.99
C ASN A 83 5.93 -10.09 -8.41
N LEU A 84 5.67 -8.96 -9.07
CA LEU A 84 4.34 -8.59 -9.59
C LEU A 84 3.90 -9.43 -10.81
N GLY A 85 4.78 -10.27 -11.38
CA GLY A 85 4.44 -11.12 -12.52
C GLY A 85 4.37 -10.39 -13.87
N PHE A 86 4.76 -9.11 -13.93
CA PHE A 86 4.95 -8.34 -15.16
C PHE A 86 6.14 -7.38 -15.00
N LYS A 87 6.58 -6.79 -16.11
CA LYS A 87 7.66 -5.80 -16.10
C LYS A 87 7.16 -4.48 -15.50
N PHE A 88 7.66 -4.12 -14.33
CA PHE A 88 7.34 -2.85 -13.68
C PHE A 88 7.97 -1.66 -14.43
N ASP A 89 7.19 -0.60 -14.61
CA ASP A 89 7.59 0.66 -15.23
C ASP A 89 8.04 1.65 -14.15
N TRP A 90 9.35 1.64 -13.91
CA TRP A 90 9.98 2.53 -12.95
C TRP A 90 9.90 4.01 -13.34
N GLU A 91 9.81 4.33 -14.64
CA GLU A 91 9.74 5.72 -15.10
C GLU A 91 8.36 6.31 -14.74
N GLU A 92 7.29 5.59 -15.09
CA GLU A 92 5.93 6.03 -14.74
C GLU A 92 5.73 6.03 -13.22
N TYR A 93 6.22 5.03 -12.50
CA TYR A 93 6.19 5.02 -11.03
C TYR A 93 6.87 6.25 -10.42
N ASN A 94 8.12 6.55 -10.79
CA ASN A 94 8.88 7.68 -10.23
C ASN A 94 8.17 9.02 -10.51
N LYS A 95 7.62 9.18 -11.71
CA LYS A 95 6.78 10.33 -12.07
C LYS A 95 5.56 10.48 -11.15
N ARG A 96 4.86 9.38 -10.82
CA ARG A 96 3.69 9.39 -9.93
C ARG A 96 4.03 9.77 -8.49
N ILE A 97 5.15 9.25 -7.97
CA ILE A 97 5.61 9.55 -6.61
C ILE A 97 6.39 10.86 -6.49
N LYS A 98 6.67 11.54 -7.62
CA LYS A 98 7.43 12.80 -7.72
C LYS A 98 8.86 12.68 -7.20
N LYS A 99 9.55 11.60 -7.61
CA LYS A 99 10.96 11.31 -7.34
C LYS A 99 11.78 11.42 -8.62
#